data_AF-A0A7X6PPD2-F1
#
_entry.id   AF-A0A7X6PPD2-F1
#
_cell.length_a   1.000
_cell.length_b   1.000
_cell.length_c   1.000
_cell.angle_alpha   90.00
_cell.angle_beta   90.00
_cell.angle_gamma   90.00
#
_symmetry.space_group_name_H-M   'P 1'
#
loop_
_entity.id
_entity.type
_entity.pdbx_description
1 polymer ?
#
loop_
_entity_poly.entity_id
_entity_poly.type
_entity_poly.pdbx_seq_one_letter_code
_entity_poly.pdbx_strand_id
1 'polypeptide(L)' 'ATLRQALELAVAADELGVNGAYFRVHHFAPQGASPMPLLGAIVGATKNIEVGTGVIDMR' A
#
# COMPACT_ATOMS: atom_id res chain seq x y z
N ALA A 1 8.13 1.00 7.41
CA ALA A 1 6.87 0.61 8.10
C ALA A 1 6.74 -0.90 7.99
N THR A 2 6.27 -1.56 9.06
CA THR A 2 5.91 -2.99 8.98
C THR A 2 4.65 -3.14 8.11
N LEU A 3 4.41 -4.32 7.52
CA LEU A 3 3.24 -4.55 6.64
C LEU A 3 1.91 -4.25 7.35
N ARG A 4 1.83 -4.57 8.65
CA ARG A 4 0.65 -4.29 9.47
C ARG A 4 0.43 -2.80 9.68
N GLN A 5 1.49 -2.05 9.98
CA GLN A 5 1.42 -0.59 10.09
C GLN A 5 1.00 0.05 8.77
N ALA A 6 1.47 -0.46 7.64
CA ALA A 6 1.06 0.03 6.33
C ALA A 6 -0.45 -0.14 6.09
N LEU A 7 -1.02 -1.28 6.50
CA LEU A 7 -2.47 -1.51 6.43
C LEU A 7 -3.23 -0.57 7.37
N GLU A 8 -2.80 -0.44 8.62
CA GLU A 8 -3.45 0.43 9.63
C GLU A 8 -3.46 1.90 9.16
N LEU A 9 -2.37 2.37 8.56
CA LEU A 9 -2.29 3.72 7.98
C LEU A 9 -3.22 3.90 6.77
N ALA A 10 -3.34 2.88 5.91
CA ALA A 10 -4.20 2.96 4.74
C ALA A 10 -5.69 2.98 5.12
N VAL A 11 -6.08 2.21 6.14
CA VAL A 11 -7.45 2.26 6.71
C VAL A 11 -7.73 3.63 7.31
N ALA A 12 -6.82 4.15 8.15
CA ALA A 12 -6.97 5.49 8.71
C ALA A 12 -7.02 6.58 7.62
N ALA A 13 -6.26 6.44 6.54
CA ALA A 13 -6.28 7.36 5.42
C ALA A 13 -7.64 7.34 4.68
N ASP A 14 -8.24 6.16 4.48
CA ASP A 14 -9.58 6.01 3.91
C ASP A 14 -10.64 6.68 4.80
N GLU A 15 -10.58 6.47 6.11
CA GLU A 15 -11.48 7.09 7.10
C GLU A 15 -11.35 8.62 7.13
N LEU A 16 -10.16 9.15 6.87
CA LEU A 16 -9.90 10.59 6.76
C LEU A 16 -10.28 11.18 5.40
N GLY A 17 -10.68 10.36 4.42
CA GLY A 17 -11.03 10.82 3.07
C GLY A 17 -9.82 11.16 2.19
N VAL A 18 -8.65 10.57 2.45
CA VAL A 18 -7.47 10.71 1.60
C VAL A 18 -7.73 10.02 0.25
N ASN A 19 -7.25 10.63 -0.84
CA ASN A 19 -7.51 10.12 -2.19
C ASN A 19 -6.84 8.77 -2.47
N GLY A 20 -5.63 8.53 -1.99
CA GLY A 20 -4.93 7.28 -2.31
C GLY A 20 -3.75 6.91 -1.43
N ALA A 21 -3.43 5.61 -1.42
CA ALA A 21 -2.28 4.99 -0.77
C ALA A 21 -1.37 4.30 -1.80
N TYR A 22 -0.13 4.76 -1.90
CA TYR A 22 0.83 4.32 -2.92
C TYR A 22 2.11 3.78 -2.29
N PHE A 23 2.53 2.57 -2.71
CA PHE A 23 3.68 1.88 -2.13
C PHE A 23 4.84 1.74 -3.12
N ARG A 24 6.07 1.90 -2.62
CA ARG A 24 7.31 1.65 -3.35
C ARG A 24 7.72 0.19 -3.23
N VAL A 25 8.34 -0.31 -4.29
CA VAL A 25 8.91 -1.66 -4.37
C VAL A 25 10.42 -1.57 -4.24
N HIS A 26 11.00 -2.39 -3.37
CA HIS A 26 12.43 -2.51 -3.21
C HIS A 26 12.85 -3.97 -3.17
N HIS A 27 13.82 -4.31 -4.01
CA HIS A 27 14.46 -5.63 -4.02
C HIS A 27 15.79 -5.53 -3.28
N PHE A 28 16.18 -6.61 -2.59
CA PHE A 28 17.49 -6.74 -1.92
C PHE A 28 17.76 -5.74 -0.78
N ALA A 29 16.70 -5.15 -0.20
CA ALA A 29 16.75 -4.33 1.00
C ALA A 29 15.68 -4.78 2.01
N PRO A 30 15.78 -4.42 3.31
CA PRO A 30 14.79 -4.76 4.34
C PRO A 30 13.47 -3.97 4.21
N GLN A 31 12.85 -4.05 3.03
CA GLN A 31 11.72 -3.26 2.57
C GLN A 31 10.77 -4.16 1.75
N GLY A 32 9.57 -3.67 1.43
CA GLY A 32 8.57 -4.46 0.70
C GLY A 32 8.97 -4.69 -0.77
N ALA A 33 9.01 -5.95 -1.20
CA ALA A 33 9.36 -6.34 -2.57
C ALA A 33 8.13 -6.74 -3.42
N SER A 34 7.10 -7.32 -2.82
CA SER A 34 5.87 -7.69 -3.53
C SER A 34 4.72 -6.78 -3.08
N PRO A 35 4.24 -5.87 -3.93
CA PRO A 35 3.19 -4.93 -3.54
C PRO A 35 1.80 -5.59 -3.54
N MET A 36 1.54 -6.56 -4.41
CA MET A 36 0.19 -7.12 -4.64
C MET A 36 -0.49 -7.66 -3.37
N PRO A 37 0.18 -8.41 -2.47
CA PRO A 37 -0.46 -8.88 -1.24
C PRO A 37 -0.89 -7.74 -0.30
N LEU A 38 -0.04 -6.71 -0.16
CA LEU A 38 -0.36 -5.56 0.68
C LEU A 38 -1.50 -4.74 0.07
N LEU A 39 -1.45 -4.48 -1.24
CA LEU A 39 -2.51 -3.76 -1.94
C LEU A 39 -3.84 -4.51 -1.83
N GLY A 40 -3.86 -5.82 -2.04
CA GLY A 40 -5.07 -6.64 -1.88
C GLY A 40 -5.63 -6.60 -0.46
N ALA A 41 -4.76 -6.61 0.56
CA ALA A 41 -5.19 -6.45 1.95
C ALA A 41 -5.83 -5.08 2.21
N ILE A 42 -5.29 -4.01 1.62
CA ILE A 42 -5.86 -2.67 1.74
C ILE A 42 -7.22 -2.60 1.04
N VAL A 43 -7.32 -3.05 -0.22
CA VAL A 43 -8.60 -3.11 -0.94
C VAL A 43 -9.67 -3.86 -0.15
N GLY A 44 -9.31 -4.97 0.50
CA GLY A 44 -10.24 -5.74 1.31
C GLY A 44 -10.68 -5.05 2.61
N ALA A 45 -9.95 -4.03 3.08
CA ALA A 45 -10.17 -3.35 4.36
C ALA A 45 -10.73 -1.92 4.22
N THR A 46 -10.71 -1.33 3.03
CA THR A 46 -11.12 0.07 2.76
C THR A 46 -12.29 0.16 1.79
N LYS A 47 -12.89 1.35 1.67
CA LYS A 47 -14.08 1.58 0.83
C LYS A 47 -13.86 2.55 -0.33
N ASN A 48 -13.11 3.63 -0.13
CA ASN A 48 -13.05 4.74 -1.09
C ASN A 48 -11.64 5.06 -1.58
N ILE A 49 -10.62 4.80 -0.77
CA ILE A 49 -9.23 5.13 -1.09
C ILE A 49 -8.73 4.39 -2.33
N GLU A 50 -8.07 5.12 -3.23
CA GLU A 50 -7.36 4.52 -4.35
C GLU A 50 -6.09 3.84 -3.86
N VAL A 51 -5.75 2.68 -4.42
CA VAL A 51 -4.53 1.98 -4.06
C VAL A 51 -3.65 1.74 -5.28
N GLY A 52 -2.35 1.85 -5.10
CA GLY A 52 -1.43 1.65 -6.20
C GLY A 52 0.01 1.49 -5.78
N THR A 53 0.86 1.44 -6.80
CA THR A 53 2.31 1.47 -6.64
C THR A 53 2.84 2.81 -7.13
N GLY A 54 4.00 3.22 -6.63
CA GLY A 54 4.69 4.41 -7.13
C GLY A 54 6.18 4.14 -7.21
N VAL A 55 6.70 3.31 -8.12
CA VAL A 55 6.20 2.80 -9.41
C VAL A 55 6.39 1.27 -9.50
N ILE A 56 5.93 0.62 -10.57
CA ILE A 56 6.45 -0.71 -10.97
C ILE A 56 7.63 -0.48 -11.92
N ASP A 57 8.81 -1.01 -11.57
CA ASP A 57 9.93 -1.05 -12.49
C ASP A 57 9.69 -2.15 -13.55
N MET A 58 9.60 -1.74 -14.81
CA MET A 58 9.29 -2.60 -15.97
C MET A 58 10.52 -2.93 -16.83
N ARG A 59 11.72 -2.51 -16.39
CA ARG A 59 12.99 -2.78 -17.07
C ARG A 59 13.58 -4.11 -16.61
#